data_AF-A0A8T0EGD0-F1
#
_entry.id   AF-A0A8T0EGD0-F1
#
_cell.length_a   1.000
_cell.length_b   1.000
_cell.length_c   1.000
_cell.angle_alpha   90.00
_cell.angle_beta   90.00
_cell.angle_gamma   90.00
#
_symmetry.space_group_name_H-M   'P 1'
#
loop_
_entity.id
_entity.type
_entity.pdbx_description
1 polymer ?
#
loop_
_entity_poly.entity_id
_entity_poly.type
_entity_poly.pdbx_seq_one_letter_code
_entity_poly.pdbx_strand_id
1 'polypeptide(L)'
;MAGNRLQRIGSIFERMTGLLKAGAIKEQDKPLWYDVYKTFPPKHEPAFARPAVHKTIKPIFYPEDVIRGKFLKIYGSVDTYNMLKAGEKSIMQRFVEKYQEIEKSGTFLNEDEIFRATESALENEGLRFVRAAAA
;
A
#
# COMPACT_ATOMS: atom_id res chain seq x y z
N MET A 1 8.17 27.73 36.16
CA MET A 1 8.92 26.72 35.38
C MET A 1 9.42 27.38 34.10
N ALA A 2 10.73 27.37 33.86
CA ALA A 2 11.29 27.87 32.61
C ALA A 2 10.95 26.88 31.49
N GLY A 3 10.20 27.31 30.47
CA GLY A 3 9.83 26.50 29.32
C GLY A 3 10.16 27.25 28.03
N ASN A 4 10.70 26.54 27.04
CA ASN A 4 11.03 27.13 25.74
C ASN A 4 9.90 26.89 24.73
N ARG A 5 9.17 27.97 24.37
CA ARG A 5 8.05 27.95 23.42
C ARG A 5 8.47 28.29 21.98
N LEU A 6 9.76 28.36 21.66
CA LEU A 6 10.24 28.71 20.33
C LEU A 6 10.10 27.53 19.37
N GLN A 7 9.00 27.46 18.60
CA GLN A 7 8.75 26.34 17.68
C GLN A 7 9.60 26.37 16.40
N ARG A 8 10.09 27.54 15.96
CA ARG A 8 10.82 27.69 14.69
C ARG A 8 12.33 27.41 14.80
N ILE A 9 12.85 27.27 16.02
CA ILE A 9 14.28 27.14 16.32
C ILE A 9 14.55 25.77 16.89
N GLY A 10 15.28 24.94 16.14
CA GLY A 10 15.62 23.58 16.51
C GLY A 10 14.41 22.67 16.74
N SER A 11 14.66 21.46 17.23
CA SER A 11 13.61 20.53 17.66
C SER A 11 13.28 20.69 19.16
N ILE A 12 12.20 20.04 19.60
CA ILE A 12 11.90 19.95 21.03
C ILE A 12 13.04 19.26 21.81
N PHE A 13 13.71 18.29 21.20
CA PHE A 13 14.78 17.53 21.83
C PHE A 13 16.04 18.38 21.99
N GLU A 14 16.44 19.11 20.96
CA GLU A 14 17.59 20.04 21.02
C GLU A 14 17.35 21.14 22.06
N ARG A 15 16.15 21.73 22.09
CA ARG A 15 15.80 22.77 23.06
C ARG A 15 15.83 22.25 24.49
N MET A 16 15.26 21.07 24.75
CA MET A 16 15.32 20.45 26.08
C MET A 16 16.74 20.08 26.48
N THR A 17 17.53 19.52 25.55
CA THR A 17 18.95 19.20 25.78
C THR A 17 19.74 20.45 26.15
N GLY A 18 19.49 21.58 25.46
CA GLY A 18 20.11 22.87 25.79
C GLY A 18 19.74 23.38 27.17
N LEU A 19 18.46 23.29 27.55
CA LEU A 19 17.98 23.71 28.87
C LEU A 19 18.58 22.86 30.01
N LEU A 20 18.71 21.55 29.80
CA LEU A 20 19.36 20.64 30.75
C LEU A 20 20.86 20.97 30.88
N LYS A 21 21.57 21.15 29.76
CA LYS A 21 23.01 21.50 29.75
C LYS A 21 23.31 22.85 30.39
N ALA A 22 22.42 23.84 30.20
CA ALA A 22 22.56 25.16 30.81
C ALA A 22 22.17 25.20 32.29
N GLY A 23 21.65 24.10 32.85
CA GLY A 23 21.13 24.04 34.23
C GLY A 23 19.83 24.81 34.45
N ALA A 24 19.17 25.28 33.39
CA ALA A 24 17.89 25.98 33.46
C ALA A 24 16.72 25.04 33.84
N ILE A 25 16.87 23.75 33.56
CA ILE A 25 16.00 22.66 34.02
C ILE A 25 16.89 21.66 34.78
N LYS A 26 16.44 21.24 35.97
CA LYS A 26 17.16 20.24 36.77
C LYS A 26 16.94 18.85 36.17
N GLU A 27 17.89 17.94 36.37
CA GLU A 27 17.79 16.55 35.85
C GLU A 27 16.53 15.83 36.39
N GLN A 28 16.11 16.12 37.61
CA GLN A 28 14.88 15.60 38.22
C GLN A 28 13.58 16.10 37.54
N ASP A 29 13.64 17.26 36.88
CA ASP A 29 12.53 17.88 36.15
C ASP A 29 12.60 17.55 34.65
N LYS A 30 13.52 16.67 34.26
CA LYS A 30 13.66 16.17 32.89
C LYS A 30 12.38 15.41 32.48
N PRO A 31 11.77 15.74 31.32
CA PRO A 31 10.57 15.06 30.87
C PRO A 31 10.80 13.57 30.62
N LEU A 32 9.81 12.74 30.96
CA LEU A 32 9.85 11.29 30.79
C LEU A 32 10.19 10.85 29.35
N TRP A 33 9.69 11.57 28.35
CA TRP A 33 9.93 11.25 26.94
C TRP A 33 11.38 11.47 26.50
N TYR A 34 12.17 12.26 27.22
CA TYR A 34 13.51 12.66 26.79
C TYR A 34 14.45 11.47 26.65
N ASP A 35 14.46 10.56 27.62
CA ASP A 35 15.32 9.37 27.57
C ASP A 35 14.86 8.39 26.49
N VAL A 36 13.54 8.29 26.25
CA VAL A 36 12.98 7.51 25.13
C VAL A 36 13.46 8.08 23.79
N TYR A 37 13.39 9.40 23.60
CA TYR A 37 13.86 10.06 22.38
C TYR A 37 15.37 9.91 22.20
N LYS A 38 16.14 10.04 23.30
CA LYS A 38 17.61 9.90 23.28
C LYS A 38 18.04 8.48 22.88
N THR A 39 17.35 7.46 23.37
CA THR A 39 17.66 6.05 23.05
C THR A 39 17.12 5.65 21.68
N PHE A 40 15.93 6.13 21.30
CA PHE A 40 15.25 5.79 20.05
C PHE A 40 14.89 7.05 19.25
N PRO A 41 15.89 7.78 18.72
CA PRO A 41 15.62 9.01 17.97
C PRO A 41 14.88 8.70 16.67
N PRO A 42 14.02 9.63 16.19
CA PRO A 42 13.36 9.48 14.90
C PRO A 42 14.39 9.51 13.77
N LYS A 43 14.06 8.86 12.64
CA LYS A 43 14.92 8.87 11.44
C LYS A 43 15.23 10.28 10.92
N HIS A 44 14.29 11.21 11.09
CA HIS A 44 14.44 12.60 10.69
C HIS A 44 13.99 13.51 11.83
N GLU A 45 14.84 14.48 12.17
CA GLU A 45 14.55 15.44 13.22
C GLU A 45 13.35 16.32 12.85
N PRO A 46 12.40 16.56 13.77
CA PRO A 46 11.21 17.37 13.51
C PRO A 46 11.53 18.88 13.56
N ALA A 47 12.45 19.32 12.70
CA ALA A 47 12.81 20.72 12.55
C ALA A 47 11.73 21.48 11.78
N PHE A 48 11.45 22.72 12.19
CA PHE A 48 10.49 23.60 11.52
C PHE A 48 10.85 23.85 10.04
N ALA A 49 12.14 23.95 9.74
CA ALA A 49 12.65 24.21 8.39
C ALA A 49 12.78 22.93 7.53
N ARG A 50 12.18 21.80 7.94
CA ARG A 50 12.24 20.56 7.16
C ARG A 50 11.62 20.78 5.78
N PRO A 51 12.39 20.64 4.68
CA PRO A 51 11.84 20.86 3.35
C PRO A 51 10.79 19.79 3.02
N ALA A 52 9.75 20.22 2.30
CA ALA A 52 8.79 19.27 1.74
C ALA A 52 9.50 18.33 0.79
N VAL A 53 9.26 17.03 0.95
CA VAL A 53 9.84 16.02 0.07
C VAL A 53 9.01 15.99 -1.21
N HIS A 54 9.47 16.68 -2.25
CA HIS A 54 8.87 16.62 -3.57
C HIS A 54 9.24 15.28 -4.23
N LYS A 55 8.32 14.31 -4.16
CA LYS A 55 8.44 13.02 -4.84
C LYS A 55 7.34 12.88 -5.86
N THR A 56 7.69 12.57 -7.10
CA THR A 56 6.72 12.15 -8.10
C THR A 56 6.17 10.78 -7.71
N ILE A 57 4.88 10.73 -7.38
CA ILE A 57 4.19 9.48 -7.09
C ILE A 57 3.88 8.80 -8.42
N LYS A 58 4.31 7.53 -8.56
CA LYS A 58 4.03 6.72 -9.74
C LYS A 58 2.76 5.89 -9.50
N PRO A 59 1.91 5.68 -10.52
CA PRO A 59 0.83 4.72 -10.41
C PRO A 59 1.38 3.31 -10.20
N ILE A 60 0.65 2.48 -9.47
CA ILE A 60 0.99 1.08 -9.21
C ILE A 60 0.15 0.23 -10.16
N PHE A 61 0.81 -0.42 -11.11
CA PHE A 61 0.20 -1.38 -12.03
C PHE A 61 0.92 -2.71 -11.92
N TYR A 62 0.15 -3.79 -11.97
CA TYR A 62 0.64 -5.15 -11.99
C TYR A 62 0.37 -5.80 -13.36
N PRO A 63 1.17 -6.80 -13.77
CA PRO A 63 0.96 -7.50 -15.04
C PRO A 63 -0.45 -8.06 -15.20
N GLU A 64 -1.03 -8.57 -14.11
CA GLU A 64 -2.38 -9.13 -14.16
C GLU A 64 -3.50 -8.08 -14.30
N ASP A 65 -3.21 -6.79 -14.13
CA ASP A 65 -4.21 -5.72 -14.35
C ASP A 65 -4.64 -5.64 -15.83
N VAL A 66 -3.80 -6.10 -16.75
CA VAL A 66 -4.16 -6.26 -18.18
C VAL A 66 -5.27 -7.30 -18.32
N ILE A 67 -5.13 -8.44 -17.63
CA ILE A 67 -6.10 -9.54 -17.65
C ILE A 67 -7.39 -9.10 -16.96
N ARG A 68 -7.30 -8.46 -15.79
CA ARG A 68 -8.45 -7.90 -15.06
C ARG A 68 -9.21 -6.87 -15.90
N GLY A 69 -8.49 -5.99 -16.58
CA GLY A 69 -9.07 -4.99 -17.48
C GLY A 69 -9.84 -5.63 -18.64
N LYS A 70 -9.27 -6.66 -19.27
CA LYS A 70 -9.94 -7.43 -20.33
C LYS A 70 -11.18 -8.16 -19.81
N PHE A 71 -11.07 -8.82 -18.65
CA PHE A 71 -12.19 -9.49 -17.98
C PHE A 71 -13.34 -8.51 -17.69
N LEU A 72 -13.05 -7.37 -17.06
CA LEU A 72 -14.05 -6.35 -16.73
C LEU A 72 -14.70 -5.75 -17.98
N LYS A 73 -13.94 -5.58 -19.07
CA LYS A 73 -14.48 -5.10 -20.35
C LYS A 73 -15.49 -6.07 -20.97
N ILE A 74 -15.28 -7.38 -20.81
CA ILE A 74 -16.12 -8.42 -21.43
C ILE A 74 -17.30 -8.80 -20.54
N TYR A 75 -17.09 -8.95 -19.24
CA TYR A 75 -18.07 -9.50 -18.29
C TYR A 75 -18.64 -8.47 -17.32
N GLY A 76 -18.00 -7.30 -17.19
CA GLY A 76 -18.36 -6.33 -16.16
C GLY A 76 -18.07 -6.84 -14.75
N SER A 77 -18.76 -6.24 -13.77
CA SER A 77 -18.69 -6.67 -12.38
C SER A 77 -19.66 -7.81 -12.14
N VAL A 78 -19.14 -9.04 -12.10
CA VAL A 78 -19.92 -10.27 -11.95
C VAL A 78 -20.10 -10.69 -10.49
N ASP A 79 -19.21 -10.23 -9.60
CA ASP A 79 -19.04 -10.75 -8.25
C ASP A 79 -19.26 -9.67 -7.18
N THR A 80 -19.69 -10.08 -5.99
CA THR A 80 -19.78 -9.22 -4.81
C THR A 80 -18.56 -9.46 -3.91
N TYR A 81 -17.80 -8.40 -3.63
CA TYR A 81 -16.55 -8.52 -2.89
C TYR A 81 -16.76 -8.33 -1.38
N ASN A 82 -16.33 -9.30 -0.58
CA ASN A 82 -16.25 -9.14 0.87
C ASN A 82 -14.86 -8.63 1.29
N MET A 83 -14.75 -7.32 1.48
CA MET A 83 -13.48 -6.68 1.87
C MET A 83 -13.08 -6.95 3.33
N LEU A 84 -13.94 -7.57 4.15
CA LEU A 84 -13.64 -7.91 5.54
C LEU A 84 -12.93 -9.26 5.68
N LYS A 85 -13.12 -10.16 4.71
CA LYS A 85 -12.55 -11.51 4.74
C LYS A 85 -11.25 -11.56 3.93
N ALA A 86 -10.13 -11.50 4.64
CA ALA A 86 -8.82 -11.65 4.03
C ALA A 86 -8.69 -13.02 3.33
N GLY A 87 -8.18 -13.02 2.10
CA GLY A 87 -7.90 -14.23 1.33
C GLY A 87 -9.08 -14.82 0.56
N GLU A 88 -10.27 -14.21 0.61
CA GLU A 88 -11.37 -14.62 -0.26
C GLU A 88 -11.06 -14.27 -1.72
N LYS A 89 -11.01 -15.30 -2.58
CA LYS A 89 -10.74 -15.14 -4.01
C LYS A 89 -12.02 -14.87 -4.76
N SER A 90 -12.11 -13.68 -5.36
CA SER A 90 -13.17 -13.33 -6.29
C SER A 90 -13.13 -14.19 -7.56
N ILE A 91 -14.23 -14.20 -8.31
CA ILE A 91 -14.30 -14.86 -9.62
C ILE A 91 -13.19 -14.35 -10.54
N MET A 92 -12.98 -13.03 -10.57
CA MET A 92 -11.92 -12.41 -11.38
C MET A 92 -10.51 -12.85 -10.93
N GLN A 93 -10.29 -13.01 -9.62
CA GLN A 93 -8.99 -13.48 -9.11
C GLN A 93 -8.74 -14.94 -9.49
N ARG A 94 -9.75 -15.81 -9.42
CA ARG A 94 -9.66 -17.19 -9.90
C ARG A 94 -9.38 -17.26 -11.41
N PHE A 95 -9.99 -16.35 -12.17
CA PHE A 95 -9.75 -16.22 -13.61
C PHE A 95 -8.29 -15.88 -13.91
N VAL A 96 -7.74 -14.87 -13.21
CA VAL A 96 -6.33 -14.47 -13.36
C VAL A 96 -5.39 -15.63 -13.03
N GLU A 97 -5.63 -16.35 -11.93
CA GLU A 97 -4.80 -17.48 -11.53
C GLU A 97 -4.79 -18.58 -12.59
N LYS A 98 -5.98 -18.96 -13.09
CA LYS A 98 -6.10 -19.97 -14.13
C LYS A 98 -5.47 -19.55 -15.45
N TYR A 99 -5.62 -18.27 -15.83
CA TYR A 99 -4.97 -17.70 -17.00
C TYR A 99 -3.45 -17.83 -16.90
N GLN A 100 -2.88 -17.47 -15.74
CA GLN A 100 -1.43 -17.55 -15.49
C GLN A 100 -0.93 -19.00 -15.45
N GLU A 101 -1.73 -19.96 -14.98
CA GLU A 101 -1.40 -21.39 -15.04
C GLU A 101 -1.30 -21.87 -16.49
N ILE A 102 -2.26 -21.51 -17.33
CA ILE A 102 -2.29 -21.88 -18.75
C ILE A 102 -1.16 -21.18 -19.51
N GLU A 103 -0.90 -19.92 -19.24
CA GLU A 103 0.22 -19.17 -19.82
C GLU A 103 1.57 -19.82 -19.50
N LYS A 104 1.80 -20.22 -18.25
CA LYS A 104 3.02 -20.92 -17.83
C LYS A 104 3.18 -22.30 -18.46
N SER A 105 2.08 -22.98 -18.79
CA SER A 105 2.14 -24.27 -19.46
C SER A 105 2.71 -24.17 -20.89
N GLY A 106 2.72 -22.98 -21.50
CA GLY A 106 3.24 -22.75 -22.84
C GLY A 106 2.41 -23.40 -23.95
N THR A 107 1.18 -23.83 -23.64
CA THR A 107 0.32 -24.58 -24.58
C THR A 107 -0.18 -23.72 -25.74
N PHE A 108 -0.33 -22.41 -25.54
CA PHE A 108 -0.86 -21.48 -26.54
C PHE A 108 0.10 -20.31 -26.76
N LEU A 109 0.17 -19.81 -28.00
CA LEU A 109 1.03 -18.68 -28.38
C LEU A 109 0.29 -17.34 -28.36
N ASN A 110 -1.04 -17.36 -28.45
CA ASN A 110 -1.88 -16.16 -28.56
C ASN A 110 -2.65 -15.89 -27.26
N GLU A 111 -2.65 -14.64 -26.78
CA GLU A 111 -3.39 -14.22 -25.58
C GLU A 111 -4.90 -14.50 -25.67
N ASP A 112 -5.49 -14.38 -26.86
CA ASP A 112 -6.91 -14.66 -27.09
C ASP A 112 -7.25 -16.15 -26.96
N GLU A 113 -6.32 -17.03 -27.34
CA GLU A 113 -6.49 -18.48 -27.17
C GLU A 113 -6.38 -18.87 -25.70
N ILE A 114 -5.40 -18.32 -24.97
CA ILE A 114 -5.26 -18.52 -23.52
C ILE A 114 -6.54 -18.04 -22.82
N PHE A 115 -7.07 -16.88 -23.21
CA PHE A 115 -8.28 -16.33 -22.61
C PHE A 115 -9.49 -17.26 -22.82
N ARG A 116 -9.73 -17.74 -24.05
CA ARG A 116 -10.82 -18.68 -24.36
C ARG A 116 -10.64 -20.05 -23.68
N ALA A 117 -9.41 -20.53 -23.58
CA ALA A 117 -9.11 -21.76 -22.86
C ALA A 117 -9.39 -21.61 -21.36
N THR A 118 -9.09 -20.43 -20.81
CA THR A 118 -9.38 -20.08 -19.41
C THR A 118 -10.90 -20.01 -19.18
N GLU A 119 -11.66 -19.38 -20.08
CA GLU A 119 -13.13 -19.38 -20.05
C GLU A 119 -13.68 -20.81 -19.97
N SER A 120 -13.28 -21.65 -20.92
CA SER A 120 -13.74 -23.05 -21.02
C SER A 120 -13.37 -23.87 -19.79
N ALA A 121 -12.16 -23.67 -19.24
CA ALA A 121 -11.70 -24.39 -18.07
C ALA A 121 -12.52 -24.02 -16.81
N LEU A 122 -12.83 -22.74 -16.62
CA LEU A 122 -13.57 -22.28 -15.44
C LEU A 122 -15.07 -22.60 -15.55
N GLU A 123 -15.64 -22.60 -16.75
CA GLU A 123 -17.00 -23.09 -16.99
C GLU A 123 -17.14 -24.58 -16.63
N ASN A 124 -16.14 -25.40 -16.98
CA ASN A 124 -16.09 -26.81 -16.58
C ASN A 124 -15.95 -27.01 -15.07
N GLU A 125 -15.29 -26.07 -14.38
CA GLU A 125 -15.21 -26.03 -12.91
C GLU A 125 -16.51 -25.51 -12.25
N GLY A 126 -17.51 -25.13 -13.05
CA GLY A 126 -18.84 -24.69 -12.58
C GLY A 126 -18.95 -23.20 -12.26
N LEU A 127 -17.92 -22.40 -12.58
CA LEU A 127 -17.98 -20.94 -12.44
C LEU A 127 -18.79 -20.34 -13.59
N ARG A 128 -19.73 -19.45 -13.26
CA ARG A 128 -20.55 -18.76 -14.26
C ARG A 128 -20.27 -17.26 -14.24
N PHE A 129 -19.94 -16.72 -15.40
CA PHE A 129 -19.81 -15.28 -15.63
C PHE A 129 -20.39 -14.97 -17.01
N VAL A 130 -21.37 -14.07 -17.05
CA VAL A 130 -22.11 -13.75 -18.28
C VAL A 130 -21.47 -12.53 -18.94
N ARG A 131 -21.33 -12.54 -20.27
CA ARG A 131 -20.84 -11.38 -21.00
C ARG A 131 -21.76 -10.20 -20.75
N ALA A 132 -21.18 -9.05 -20.40
CA ALA A 132 -21.93 -7.83 -20.25
C ALA A 132 -22.55 -7.46 -21.61
N ALA A 133 -23.80 -6.97 -21.60
CA ALA A 133 -24.38 -6.38 -22.80
C ALA A 133 -23.47 -5.24 -23.29
N ALA A 134 -23.26 -5.15 -24.60
CA ALA A 134 -22.50 -4.05 -25.17
C ALA A 134 -23.15 -2.72 -24.75
N ALA A 135 -22.37 -1.88 -24.06
CA ALA A 135 -22.75 -0.52 -23.73
C ALA A 135 -22.67 0.38 -24.97
#